data_AF-B8AHS7-F1
#
_entry.id   AF-B8AHS7-F1
#
_cell.length_a   1.000
_cell.length_b   1.000
_cell.length_c   1.000
_cell.angle_alpha   90.00
_cell.angle_beta   90.00
_cell.angle_gamma   90.00
#
_symmetry.space_group_name_H-M   'P 1'
#
loop_
_entity.id
_entity.type
_entity.pdbx_description
1 polymer ?
#
loop_
_entity_poly.entity_id
_entity_poly.type
_entity_poly.pdbx_seq_one_letter_code
_entity_poly.pdbx_strand_id
1 'polypeptide(L)' 'MKVVSLSHDAEQGMRQFVTEVVSVGRFRHRNVVPLLGYCRRRGELLLVYDYMPNGGLDRWLHGQGAPLLG' A
#
# COMPACT_ATOMS: atom_id res chain seq x y z
N MET A 1 -4.65 4.24 3.76
CA MET A 1 -3.25 4.47 4.18
C MET A 1 -2.71 3.14 4.69
N LYS A 2 -1.61 2.65 4.11
CA LYS A 2 -0.99 1.38 4.51
C LYS A 2 0.34 1.67 5.20
N VAL A 3 0.54 1.09 6.38
CA VAL A 3 1.80 1.20 7.15
C VAL A 3 2.64 -0.04 6.88
N VAL A 4 3.91 0.16 6.56
CA VAL A 4 4.89 -0.91 6.35
C VAL A 4 6.07 -0.65 7.27
N SER A 5 6.40 -1.61 8.13
CA SER A 5 7.61 -1.55 8.96
C SER A 5 8.76 -2.28 8.27
N LEU A 6 9.93 -1.66 8.16
CA LEU A 6 11.14 -2.26 7.61
C LEU A 6 12.22 -2.34 8.68
N SER A 7 12.93 -3.48 8.80
CA SER A 7 14.06 -3.63 9.72
C SER A 7 15.26 -4.38 9.11
N HIS A 8 16.45 -3.87 9.46
CA HIS A 8 17.81 -4.41 9.32
C HIS A 8 18.44 -4.54 7.92
N ASP A 9 18.70 -3.39 7.30
CA ASP A 9 20.02 -2.91 6.84
C ASP A 9 19.77 -1.47 6.35
N ALA A 10 19.50 -0.57 7.31
CA ALA A 10 18.53 0.52 7.14
C ALA A 10 18.80 1.43 5.94
N GLU A 11 20.06 1.61 5.55
CA GLU A 11 20.44 2.46 4.42
C GLU A 11 20.26 1.75 3.07
N GLN A 12 20.72 0.49 2.95
CA GLN A 12 20.56 -0.29 1.72
C GLN A 12 19.10 -0.68 1.49
N GLY A 13 18.39 -1.10 2.54
CA GLY A 13 16.97 -1.39 2.51
C GLY A 13 16.13 -0.15 2.16
N MET A 14 16.51 1.03 2.66
CA MET A 14 15.86 2.28 2.27
C MET A 14 16.13 2.62 0.80
N ARG A 15 17.35 2.44 0.31
CA ARG A 15 17.67 2.69 -1.11
C ARG A 15 16.82 1.81 -2.02
N GLN A 16 16.76 0.51 -1.74
CA GLN A 16 15.94 -0.44 -2.48
C GLN A 16 14.46 -0.07 -2.41
N PHE A 17 13.96 0.26 -1.22
CA PHE A 17 12.58 0.70 -1.04
C PHE A 17 12.25 1.91 -1.90
N VAL A 18 13.09 2.95 -1.88
CA VAL A 18 12.87 4.15 -2.70
C VAL A 18 12.91 3.82 -4.18
N THR A 19 13.85 2.97 -4.62
CA THR A 19 13.92 2.49 -6.01
C THR A 19 12.63 1.80 -6.43
N GLU A 20 12.10 0.89 -5.60
CA GLU A 20 10.85 0.18 -5.88
C GLU A 20 9.65 1.12 -5.91
N VAL A 21 9.51 2.00 -4.91
CA VAL A 21 8.40 2.96 -4.83
C VAL A 21 8.39 3.91 -6.02
N VAL A 22 9.54 4.44 -6.42
CA VAL A 22 9.63 5.30 -7.61
C VAL A 22 9.27 4.54 -8.88
N SER A 23 9.69 3.28 -8.99
CA SER A 23 9.38 2.44 -10.15
C SER A 23 7.88 2.14 -10.24
N VAL A 24 7.25 1.74 -9.12
CA VAL A 24 5.80 1.50 -9.05
C VAL A 24 5.00 2.79 -9.23
N GLY A 25 5.45 3.91 -8.67
CA GLY A 25 4.78 5.21 -8.82
C GLY A 25 4.72 5.73 -10.25
N ARG A 26 5.64 5.28 -11.12
CA ARG A 26 5.62 5.60 -12.57
C ARG A 26 4.66 4.71 -13.35
N PHE A 27 4.23 3.58 -12.80
CA PHE A 27 3.30 2.67 -13.45
C PHE A 27 1.87 3.20 -13.36
N ARG A 28 1.28 3.54 -14.51
CA ARG A 28 -0.10 4.03 -14.61
C ARG A 28 -0.93 3.07 -15.45
N HIS A 29 -1.88 2.40 -14.82
CA HIS A 29 -2.79 1.47 -15.49
C HIS A 29 -4.17 1.50 -14.85
N ARG A 30 -5.23 1.32 -15.65
CA ARG A 30 -6.64 1.40 -15.18
C ARG A 30 -7.00 0.44 -14.04
N ASN A 31 -6.27 -0.68 -13.92
CA ASN A 31 -6.52 -1.73 -12.93
C ASN A 31 -5.52 -1.71 -11.76
N VAL A 32 -4.64 -0.69 -11.70
CA VAL A 32 -3.66 -0.54 -10.61
C VAL A 32 -3.85 0.82 -9.99
N VAL A 33 -4.07 0.84 -8.68
CA VAL A 33 -4.26 2.10 -7.96
C VAL A 33 -2.99 2.96 -8.06
N PRO A 34 -3.10 4.24 -8.45
CA PRO A 34 -1.94 5.12 -8.53
C PRO A 34 -1.24 5.26 -7.18
N LEU A 35 0.06 4.95 -7.14
CA LEU A 35 0.92 5.25 -6.01
C LEU A 35 1.38 6.71 -6.11
N LEU A 36 1.01 7.52 -5.13
CA LEU A 36 1.33 8.95 -5.07
C LEU A 36 2.70 9.19 -4.45
N GLY A 37 3.16 8.30 -3.57
CA GLY A 37 4.49 8.35 -3.00
C GLY A 37 4.59 7.61 -1.67
N TYR A 38 5.52 8.06 -0.83
CA TYR A 38 5.76 7.51 0.49
C TYR A 38 6.05 8.61 1.51
N CYS A 39 5.90 8.27 2.79
CA CYS A 39 6.33 9.11 3.91
C CYS A 39 7.17 8.27 4.87
N ARG A 40 8.28 8.82 5.36
CA ARG A 40 9.08 8.22 6.43
C ARG A 40 8.95 9.06 7.69
N ARG A 41 8.47 8.46 8.77
CA ARG A 41 8.28 9.18 10.05
C ARG A 41 8.53 8.23 11.22
N ARG A 42 9.39 8.64 12.17
CA ARG A 42 9.66 7.89 13.42
C ARG A 42 10.05 6.41 13.20
N GLY A 43 10.78 6.11 12.13
CA GLY A 43 11.17 4.74 11.78
C GLY A 43 10.10 3.95 11.01
N GLU A 44 8.89 4.51 10.86
CA GLU A 44 7.83 3.94 10.06
C GLU A 44 7.88 4.43 8.62
N LEU A 45 7.41 3.57 7.71
CA LEU A 45 7.34 3.84 6.30
C LEU A 45 5.90 3.66 5.81
N LEU A 46 5.41 4.68 5.15
CA LEU A 46 3.99 4.82 4.82
C LEU A 46 3.87 4.95 3.32
N LEU A 47 2.98 4.17 2.71
CA LEU A 47 2.63 4.33 1.29
C LEU A 47 1.39 5.21 1.15
N VAL A 48 1.49 6.16 0.23
CA VAL A 48 0.43 7.10 -0.10
C VAL A 48 -0.06 6.78 -1.52
N TYR A 49 -1.33 6.42 -1.66
CA TYR A 49 -1.96 6.02 -2.92
C TYR A 49 -3.41 6.51 -2.93
N ASP A 50 -4.04 6.53 -4.10
CA ASP A 50 -5.43 6.95 -4.25
C ASP A 50 -6.38 6.10 -3.39
N TYR A 51 -7.38 6.76 -2.82
CA TYR A 51 -8.35 6.07 -1.99
C TYR A 51 -9.20 5.09 -2.83
N MET A 52 -9.32 3.84 -2.35
CA MET A 52 -10.17 2.82 -2.93
C MET A 52 -11.45 2.69 -2.10
N PRO A 53 -12.56 3.33 -2.50
CA PRO A 53 -13.78 3.39 -1.68
C PRO A 53 -14.43 2.02 -1.43
N ASN A 54 -14.25 1.08 -2.37
CA ASN A 54 -14.83 -0.26 -2.28
C ASN A 54 -14.01 -1.23 -1.42
N GLY A 55 -12.88 -0.77 -0.86
CA GLY A 55 -11.97 -1.60 -0.07
C GLY A 55 -11.30 -2.69 -0.90
N GLY A 56 -10.70 -3.64 -0.19
CA GLY A 56 -10.06 -4.81 -0.80
C GLY A 56 -11.07 -5.87 -1.22
N LEU A 57 -10.67 -6.70 -2.18
CA LEU A 57 -11.48 -7.81 -2.69
C LEU A 57 -11.81 -8.86 -1.60
N ASP A 58 -10.92 -9.01 -0.61
CA ASP A 58 -11.08 -9.88 0.55
C ASP A 58 -12.39 -9.60 1.32
N ARG A 59 -12.80 -8.33 1.40
CA ARG A 59 -14.08 -7.93 2.01
C ARG A 59 -15.28 -8.57 1.32
N TRP A 60 -15.21 -8.71 0.01
CA TRP A 60 -16.31 -9.22 -0.83
C TRP A 60 -16.29 -10.74 -0.92
N LEU A 61 -15.12 -11.36 -0.84
CA LEU A 61 -14.97 -12.82 -0.92
C LEU A 61 -15.13 -13.54 0.41
N HIS A 62 -14.72 -12.91 1.53
CA HIS A 62 -14.65 -13.57 2.83
C HIS A 62 -15.45 -12.87 3.93
N GLY A 63 -16.16 -11.79 3.60
CA GLY A 63 -17.22 -11.19 4.38
C GLY A 63 -17.08 -11.29 5.90
N GLN A 64 -16.19 -10.52 6.52
CA GLN A 64 -16.24 -10.28 7.97
C GLN A 64 -17.42 -9.34 8.34
N GLY A 65 -18.63 -9.66 7.89
CA GLY A 65 -19.80 -8.84 8.12
C GLY A 65 -20.93 -8.97 7.11
N ALA A 66 -21.15 -10.13 6.49
CA ALA A 66 -22.47 -10.39 5.92
C ALA A 66 -23.45 -10.66 7.08
N PRO A 67 -24.49 -9.84 7.32
CA PRO A 67 -25.68 -10.38 7.95
C PRO A 67 -26.14 -11.52 7.03
N LEU A 68 -26.46 -12.66 7.64
CA LEU A 68 -27.17 -13.75 6.99
C LEU A 68 -28.38 -13.14 6.27
N LEU A 69 -28.30 -13.01 4.95
CA LEU A 69 -29.48 -12.74 4.13
C LEU A 69 -30.19 -14.07 3.99
N GLY A 70 -31.43 -14.10 4.51
CA GLY A 70 -32.33 -15.25 4.44
C GLY A 70 -32.90 -15.48 3.04
#